data_AF-A0A167ILT4-F1
#
_entry.id   AF-A0A167ILT4-F1
#
_cell.length_a   1.000
_cell.length_b   1.000
_cell.length_c   1.000
_cell.angle_alpha   90.00
_cell.angle_beta   90.00
_cell.angle_gamma   90.00
#
_symmetry.space_group_name_H-M   'P 1'
#
loop_
_entity.id
_entity.type
_entity.pdbx_description
1 polymer ?
#
loop_
_entity_poly.entity_id
_entity_poly.type
_entity_poly.pdbx_seq_one_letter_code
_entity_poly.pdbx_strand_id
1 'polypeptide(L)'
;MQSTPSLRHLLSIMAFMKPCAACEPGQWAPPGHDDLRGPCPMMNTLANHGYIPRDGRNITKHNAIIGLGSGLNFDADLASLMWDQAIVANPEPNATFFTL
;
A
#
# COMPACT_ATOMS: atom_id res chain seq x y z
N MET A 1 -46.07 0.05 -5.55
CA MET A 1 -45.74 -1.24 -6.18
C MET A 1 -44.33 -1.17 -6.75
N GLN A 2 -43.32 -1.45 -5.94
CA GLN A 2 -41.99 -1.84 -6.41
C GLN A 2 -41.61 -3.04 -5.56
N SER A 3 -41.60 -4.20 -6.19
CA SER A 3 -41.27 -5.50 -5.63
C SER A 3 -39.88 -5.44 -4.99
N THR A 4 -39.81 -5.66 -3.68
CA THR A 4 -38.55 -5.87 -2.97
C THR A 4 -37.86 -7.10 -3.58
N PRO A 5 -36.65 -6.98 -4.15
CA PRO A 5 -35.92 -8.15 -4.59
C PRO A 5 -35.60 -9.00 -3.36
N SER A 6 -35.93 -10.29 -3.41
CA SER A 6 -35.73 -11.19 -2.28
C SER A 6 -34.25 -11.27 -1.91
N LEU A 7 -33.97 -11.56 -0.63
CA LEU A 7 -32.63 -11.71 -0.04
C LEU A 7 -31.68 -12.63 -0.85
N ARG A 8 -32.22 -13.50 -1.70
CA ARG A 8 -31.48 -14.36 -2.63
C ARG A 8 -30.76 -13.57 -3.75
N HIS A 9 -31.27 -12.41 -4.16
CA HIS A 9 -30.64 -11.56 -5.17
C HIS A 9 -29.41 -10.82 -4.63
N LEU A 10 -29.40 -10.46 -3.34
CA LEU A 10 -28.26 -9.78 -2.70
C LEU A 10 -27.03 -10.70 -2.57
N LEU A 11 -27.23 -11.99 -2.31
CA LEU A 11 -26.12 -12.96 -2.27
C LEU A 11 -25.45 -13.15 -3.63
N SER A 12 -26.19 -13.01 -4.74
CA SER A 12 -25.63 -13.25 -6.06
C SER A 12 -24.72 -12.13 -6.56
N ILE A 13 -24.85 -10.91 -6.03
CA ILE A 13 -24.01 -9.76 -6.42
C ILE A 13 -22.67 -9.77 -5.66
N MET A 14 -22.66 -10.27 -4.41
CA MET A 14 -21.45 -10.41 -3.60
C MET A 14 -20.52 -11.55 -4.08
N ALA A 15 -21.02 -12.48 -4.88
CA ALA A 15 -20.25 -13.65 -5.35
C ALA A 15 -19.23 -13.33 -6.47
N PHE A 16 -19.26 -12.13 -7.05
CA PHE A 16 -18.36 -11.72 -8.15
C PHE A 16 -17.26 -10.74 -7.73
N MET A 17 -17.31 -10.22 -6.50
CA MET A 17 -16.21 -9.43 -5.95
C MET A 17 -15.19 -10.40 -5.34
N LYS A 18 -14.38 -11.05 -6.18
CA LYS A 18 -13.20 -11.77 -5.68
C LYS A 18 -12.31 -10.72 -5.01
N PRO A 19 -12.04 -10.81 -3.69
CA PRO A 19 -11.03 -9.95 -3.08
C PRO A 19 -9.77 -10.11 -3.92
N CYS A 20 -9.29 -9.01 -4.51
CA CYS A 20 -8.04 -9.08 -5.22
C CYS A 20 -7.01 -9.56 -4.21
N ALA A 21 -6.36 -10.69 -4.45
CA ALA A 21 -5.32 -11.19 -3.55
C ALA A 21 -4.18 -10.15 -3.40
N ALA A 22 -4.08 -9.17 -4.32
CA ALA A 22 -3.19 -8.03 -4.21
C ALA A 22 -3.68 -6.92 -3.25
N CYS A 23 -4.94 -6.94 -2.80
CA CYS A 23 -5.47 -5.96 -1.86
C CYS A 23 -5.19 -6.31 -0.39
N GLU A 24 -4.87 -7.57 -0.07
CA GLU A 24 -4.52 -7.95 1.31
C GLU A 24 -3.03 -7.69 1.56
N PRO A 25 -2.67 -6.87 2.58
CA PRO A 25 -1.28 -6.70 3.00
C PRO A 25 -0.67 -8.05 3.36
N GLY A 26 0.58 -8.27 2.94
CA GLY A 26 1.35 -9.49 3.19
C GLY A 26 1.37 -10.48 2.02
N GLN A 27 0.39 -10.48 1.12
CA GLN A 27 0.45 -11.33 -0.07
C GLN A 27 1.44 -10.76 -1.09
N TRP A 28 2.41 -11.57 -1.52
CA TRP A 28 3.36 -11.14 -2.54
C TRP A 28 2.71 -11.08 -3.93
N ALA A 29 3.05 -10.03 -4.68
CA ALA A 29 2.84 -9.93 -6.12
C ALA A 29 4.06 -9.24 -6.76
N PRO A 30 4.46 -9.63 -7.99
CA PRO A 30 5.53 -8.94 -8.70
C PRO A 30 5.11 -7.50 -9.05
N PRO A 31 6.06 -6.55 -9.18
CA PRO A 31 5.73 -5.22 -9.70
C PRO A 31 5.21 -5.33 -11.13
N GLY A 32 4.20 -4.52 -11.46
CA GLY A 32 3.77 -4.27 -12.82
C GLY A 32 4.80 -3.47 -13.62
N HIS A 33 4.59 -3.35 -14.93
CA HIS A 33 5.49 -2.63 -15.82
C HIS A 33 5.65 -1.13 -15.45
N ASP A 34 4.59 -0.51 -14.91
CA ASP A 34 4.56 0.92 -14.61
C ASP A 34 4.74 1.25 -13.11
N ASP A 35 4.96 0.20 -12.30
CA ASP A 35 5.23 0.32 -10.86
C ASP A 35 6.67 0.77 -10.62
N LEU A 36 6.86 1.70 -9.68
CA LEU A 36 8.17 2.23 -9.35
C LEU A 36 8.86 1.41 -8.27
N ARG A 37 10.16 1.19 -8.43
CA ARG A 37 11.03 0.53 -7.45
C ARG A 37 12.34 1.28 -7.37
N GLY A 38 12.87 1.35 -6.16
CA GLY A 38 14.04 2.15 -5.84
C GLY A 38 15.27 1.32 -5.52
N PRO A 39 16.35 1.96 -5.07
CA PRO A 39 17.57 1.27 -4.67
C PRO A 39 17.42 0.53 -3.33
N CYS A 40 16.41 0.84 -2.52
CA CYS A 40 16.22 0.24 -1.20
C CYS A 40 15.49 -1.12 -1.28
N PRO A 41 16.16 -2.26 -0.99
CA PRO A 41 15.54 -3.58 -1.09
C PRO A 41 14.36 -3.77 -0.13
N MET A 42 14.41 -3.12 1.04
CA MET A 42 13.36 -3.17 2.04
C MET A 42 12.05 -2.56 1.51
N MET A 43 12.09 -1.35 0.96
CA MET A 43 10.89 -0.67 0.46
C MET A 43 10.28 -1.39 -0.74
N ASN A 44 11.13 -1.93 -1.63
CA ASN A 44 10.67 -2.74 -2.76
C ASN A 44 9.90 -3.98 -2.30
N THR A 45 10.37 -4.64 -1.24
CA THR A 45 9.67 -5.78 -0.63
C THR A 45 8.33 -5.35 -0.04
N LEU A 46 8.28 -4.25 0.72
CA LEU A 46 7.03 -3.75 1.29
C LEU A 46 5.98 -3.42 0.21
N ALA A 47 6.39 -2.81 -0.90
CA ALA A 47 5.50 -2.54 -2.03
C ALA A 47 5.04 -3.84 -2.71
N ASN A 48 5.93 -4.81 -2.91
CA ASN A 48 5.58 -6.12 -3.48
C ASN A 48 4.66 -6.94 -2.56
N HIS A 49 4.62 -6.66 -1.26
CA HIS A 49 3.71 -7.29 -0.31
C HIS A 49 2.48 -6.42 0.02
N GLY A 50 2.35 -5.21 -0.55
CA GLY A 50 1.20 -4.34 -0.33
C GLY A 50 1.12 -3.72 1.08
N TYR A 51 2.25 -3.66 1.80
CA TYR A 51 2.33 -2.93 3.08
C TYR A 51 2.45 -1.41 2.88
N ILE A 52 2.92 -0.99 1.71
CA ILE A 52 2.89 0.37 1.18
C ILE A 52 2.27 0.33 -0.23
N PRO A 53 1.93 1.48 -0.87
CA PRO A 53 1.37 1.48 -2.22
C PRO A 53 2.17 0.62 -3.20
N ARG A 54 1.49 -0.33 -3.86
CA ARG A 54 2.14 -1.33 -4.73
C ARG A 54 2.79 -0.72 -5.97
N ASP A 55 2.22 0.39 -6.44
CA ASP A 55 2.75 1.18 -7.55
C ASP A 55 4.03 1.95 -7.20
N GLY A 56 4.44 1.94 -5.93
CA GLY A 56 5.63 2.64 -5.45
C GLY A 56 5.49 4.16 -5.45
N ARG A 57 4.26 4.69 -5.53
CA ARG A 57 3.98 6.13 -5.63
C ARG A 57 3.35 6.65 -4.35
N ASN A 58 3.41 7.97 -4.16
CA ASN A 58 2.74 8.69 -3.08
C ASN A 58 2.96 8.08 -1.68
N ILE A 59 4.21 7.77 -1.33
CA ILE A 59 4.60 7.23 -0.04
C ILE A 59 4.66 8.38 0.97
N THR A 60 3.57 8.58 1.71
CA THR A 60 3.43 9.59 2.76
C THR A 60 4.01 9.10 4.09
N LYS A 61 4.23 10.01 5.04
CA LYS A 61 4.68 9.62 6.38
C LYS A 61 3.77 8.59 7.04
N HIS A 62 2.46 8.75 6.87
CA HIS A 62 1.45 7.85 7.44
C HIS A 62 1.56 6.42 6.88
N ASN A 63 1.64 6.27 5.56
CA ASN A 63 1.74 4.94 4.95
C ASN A 63 3.10 4.28 5.22
N ALA A 64 4.18 5.05 5.32
CA ALA A 64 5.49 4.54 5.71
C ALA A 64 5.47 3.99 7.15
N ILE A 65 4.89 4.72 8.11
CA ILE A 65 4.76 4.26 9.50
C ILE A 65 3.95 2.96 9.58
N ILE A 66 2.78 2.92 8.94
CA ILE A 66 1.94 1.70 8.93
C ILE A 66 2.66 0.54 8.24
N GLY A 67 3.28 0.78 7.08
CA GLY A 67 3.92 -0.28 6.29
C GLY A 67 5.16 -0.85 6.96
N LEU A 68 6.01 -0.01 7.55
CA LEU A 68 7.18 -0.44 8.32
C LEU A 68 6.76 -1.18 9.60
N GLY A 69 5.72 -0.69 10.29
CA GLY A 69 5.19 -1.35 11.49
C GLY A 69 4.57 -2.71 11.19
N SER A 70 3.66 -2.78 10.22
CA SER A 70 2.94 -4.03 9.88
C SER A 70 3.80 -5.06 9.15
N GLY A 71 4.75 -4.62 8.31
CA GLY A 71 5.59 -5.52 7.52
C GLY A 71 6.88 -5.96 8.21
N LEU A 72 7.45 -5.13 9.08
CA LEU A 72 8.78 -5.35 9.69
C LEU A 72 8.79 -5.24 11.22
N ASN A 73 7.64 -4.97 11.84
CA ASN A 73 7.52 -4.79 13.29
C ASN A 73 8.38 -3.63 13.83
N PHE A 74 8.49 -2.54 13.06
CA PHE A 74 9.16 -1.32 13.53
C PHE A 74 8.23 -0.50 14.41
N ASP A 75 8.77 0.05 15.48
CA ASP A 75 8.06 1.03 16.29
C ASP A 75 7.79 2.33 15.49
N ALA A 76 6.72 3.03 15.83
CA ALA A 76 6.29 4.23 15.13
C ALA A 76 7.35 5.34 15.14
N ASP A 77 8.12 5.49 16.22
CA ASP A 77 9.16 6.52 16.32
C ASP A 77 10.32 6.22 15.37
N LEU A 78 10.74 4.95 15.29
CA LEU A 78 11.76 4.51 14.34
C LEU A 78 11.29 4.69 12.90
N ALA A 79 10.06 4.28 12.59
CA ALA A 79 9.49 4.43 11.26
C ALA A 79 9.34 5.90 10.84
N SER A 80 8.97 6.77 11.78
CA SER A 80 8.91 8.22 11.58
C SER A 80 10.29 8.79 11.24
N LEU A 81 11.32 8.45 12.03
CA LEU A 81 12.70 8.89 11.78
C LEU A 81 13.23 8.45 10.42
N MET A 82 12.94 7.21 10.01
CA MET A 82 13.35 6.70 8.70
C MET A 82 12.68 7.47 7.56
N TRP A 83 11.38 7.82 7.70
CA TRP A 83 10.70 8.64 6.71
C TRP A 83 11.29 10.06 6.65
N ASP A 84 11.60 10.66 7.80
CA ASP A 84 12.20 12.00 7.86
C ASP A 84 13.59 12.04 7.18
N GLN A 85 14.34 10.94 7.19
CA GLN A 85 15.58 10.81 6.43
C GLN A 85 15.36 10.54 4.94
N ALA A 86 14.30 9.81 4.58
CA ALA A 86 13.99 9.47 3.19
C ALA A 86 13.47 10.67 2.39
N ILE A 87 12.64 11.53 2.99
CA ILE A 87 11.97 12.64 2.29
C ILE A 87 12.95 13.66 1.72
N VAL A 88 14.15 13.79 2.30
CA VAL A 88 15.23 14.69 1.81
C VAL A 88 15.71 14.31 0.41
N ALA A 89 15.53 13.07 -0.02
CA ALA A 89 15.88 12.63 -1.36
C ALA A 89 14.87 13.07 -2.43
N ASN A 90 13.67 13.52 -2.03
CA ASN A 90 12.71 14.09 -2.97
C ASN A 90 13.17 15.52 -3.35
N PRO A 91 13.46 15.80 -4.64
CA PRO A 91 13.91 17.13 -5.08
C PRO A 91 12.79 18.18 -5.02
N GLU A 92 11.53 17.81 -4.84
CA GLU A 92 10.41 18.73 -4.72
C GLU A 92 10.47 19.53 -3.40
N PRO A 93 10.45 20.87 -3.45
CA PRO A 93 10.42 21.68 -2.23
C PRO A 93 9.15 21.41 -1.40
N ASN A 94 9.34 21.21 -0.09
CA ASN A 94 8.25 20.92 0.86
C ASN A 94 7.44 19.64 0.54
N ALA A 95 8.09 18.64 -0.06
CA ALA A 95 7.45 17.36 -0.34
C ALA A 95 6.87 16.71 0.93
N THR A 96 5.66 16.17 0.81
CA THR A 96 4.96 15.42 1.87
C THR A 96 4.85 13.93 1.56
N PHE A 97 5.44 13.50 0.44
CA PHE A 97 5.51 12.13 -0.03
C PHE A 97 6.80 11.92 -0.82
N PHE A 98 7.17 10.67 -1.04
CA PHE A 98 8.15 10.31 -2.07
C PHE A 98 7.64 9.15 -2.92
N THR A 99 8.34 8.87 -4.00
CA THR A 99 8.16 7.64 -4.80
C THR A 99 9.41 6.78 -4.68
N LEU A 100 9.26 5.47 -4.87
CA LEU A 100 10.40 4.56 -4.94
C LEU A 100 11.23 4.79 -6.20
#